data_AF-A0A091CCB6-F1
#
_entry.id   AF-A0A091CCB6-F1
#
_cell.length_a   1.000
_cell.length_b   1.000
_cell.length_c   1.000
_cell.angle_alpha   90.00
_cell.angle_beta   90.00
_cell.angle_gamma   90.00
#
_symmetry.space_group_name_H-M   'P 1'
#
loop_
_entity.id
_entity.type
_entity.pdbx_description
1 polymer ?
#
loop_
_entity_poly.entity_id
_entity_poly.type
_entity_poly.pdbx_seq_one_letter_code
_entity_poly.pdbx_strand_id
1 'polypeptide(L)'
;MTLFMSVANYFVITPLYLRFFQLSVTEMLGMPLANYVVIGILPFNLIKGGLVSAVFLILHTKLLPWISRKRDQSTVHYPMN
;
A
#
# COMPACT_ATOMS: atom_id res chain seq x y z
N MET A 1 3.75 3.15 7.66
CA MET A 1 4.20 2.35 6.49
C MET A 1 5.41 2.95 5.79
N THR A 2 5.43 4.24 5.46
CA THR A 2 6.56 4.89 4.76
C THR A 2 7.91 4.61 5.40
N LEU A 3 8.07 4.87 6.70
CA LEU A 3 9.34 4.63 7.41
C LEU A 3 9.80 3.18 7.32
N PHE A 4 8.89 2.24 7.60
CA PHE A 4 9.18 0.81 7.50
C PHE A 4 9.62 0.42 6.09
N MET A 5 8.91 0.90 5.06
CA MET A 5 9.27 0.61 3.67
C MET A 5 10.60 1.24 3.26
N SER A 6 10.93 2.44 3.74
CA SER A 6 12.24 3.06 3.48
C SER A 6 13.37 2.23 4.11
N VAL A 7 13.21 1.79 5.36
CA VAL A 7 14.18 0.91 6.05
C VAL A 7 14.30 -0.44 5.34
N ALA A 8 13.17 -1.08 5.02
CA ALA A 8 13.15 -2.37 4.34
C ALA A 8 13.80 -2.29 2.94
N ASN A 9 13.55 -1.22 2.18
CA ASN A 9 14.19 -1.05 0.88
C ASN A 9 15.70 -0.79 0.98
N TYR A 10 16.13 -0.01 1.97
CA TYR A 10 17.54 0.25 2.17
C TYR A 10 18.34 -1.00 2.57
N PHE A 11 17.82 -1.83 3.48
CA PHE A 11 18.58 -2.94 4.04
C PHE A 11 18.28 -4.31 3.42
N VAL A 12 17.09 -4.52 2.89
CA VAL A 12 16.63 -5.86 2.50
C VAL A 12 16.21 -5.92 1.03
N ILE A 13 15.18 -5.17 0.64
CA ILE A 13 14.51 -5.35 -0.65
C ILE A 13 15.43 -4.96 -1.81
N THR A 14 15.95 -3.73 -1.82
CA THR A 14 16.80 -3.28 -2.93
C THR A 14 18.14 -4.04 -2.99
N PRO A 15 18.84 -4.30 -1.87
CA PRO A 15 20.02 -5.17 -1.87
C PRO A 15 19.75 -6.59 -2.37
N LEU A 16 18.58 -7.17 -2.08
CA LEU A 16 18.21 -8.50 -2.57
C LEU A 16 17.98 -8.50 -4.08
N TYR A 17 17.30 -7.47 -4.61
CA TYR A 17 17.11 -7.28 -6.06
C TYR A 17 18.45 -7.17 -6.79
N LEU A 18 19.38 -6.35 -6.29
CA LEU A 18 20.71 -6.20 -6.86
C LEU A 18 21.47 -7.53 -6.92
N ARG A 19 21.42 -8.34 -5.84
CA ARG A 19 22.03 -9.67 -5.82
C ARG A 19 21.39 -10.63 -6.80
N PHE A 20 20.07 -10.64 -6.88
CA PHE A 20 19.35 -11.54 -7.79
C PHE A 20 19.72 -11.28 -9.26
N PHE A 21 19.74 -10.00 -9.65
CA PHE A 21 20.09 -9.58 -11.01
C PHE A 21 21.60 -9.46 -11.25
N GLN A 22 22.44 -9.68 -10.23
CA GLN A 22 23.89 -9.51 -10.29
C GLN A 22 24.34 -8.11 -10.79
N LEU A 23 23.58 -7.08 -10.42
CA LEU A 23 23.86 -5.68 -10.77
C LEU A 23 24.44 -4.93 -9.57
N SER A 24 25.32 -3.96 -9.85
CA SER A 24 25.71 -2.96 -8.86
C SER A 24 24.63 -1.90 -8.66
N VAL A 25 24.73 -1.18 -7.53
CA VAL A 25 23.82 -0.07 -7.19
C VAL A 25 23.75 0.96 -8.32
N THR A 26 24.91 1.34 -8.88
CA THR A 26 25.00 2.36 -9.93
C THR A 26 24.39 1.89 -11.25
N GLU A 27 24.56 0.62 -11.62
CA GLU A 27 23.98 0.05 -12.85
C GLU A 27 22.46 0.01 -12.80
N MET A 28 21.87 -0.37 -11.66
CA MET A 28 20.41 -0.50 -11.53
C MET A 28 19.71 0.83 -11.22
N LEU A 29 20.29 1.65 -10.33
CA LEU A 29 19.62 2.84 -9.79
C LEU A 29 20.13 4.14 -10.40
N GLY A 30 21.30 4.13 -11.07
CA GLY A 30 21.97 5.35 -11.56
C GLY A 30 22.43 6.30 -10.45
N MET A 31 22.27 5.91 -9.18
CA MET A 31 22.55 6.76 -8.03
C MET A 31 22.76 5.95 -6.74
N PRO A 32 23.32 6.55 -5.67
CA PRO A 32 23.44 5.89 -4.38
C PRO A 32 22.08 5.44 -3.84
N LEU A 33 22.05 4.25 -3.22
CA LEU A 33 20.82 3.67 -2.65
C LEU A 33 20.13 4.59 -1.65
N ALA A 34 20.90 5.32 -0.83
CA ALA A 34 20.34 6.28 0.13
C ALA A 34 19.54 7.39 -0.58
N ASN A 35 20.09 7.93 -1.67
CA ASN A 35 19.42 8.98 -2.45
C ASN A 35 18.17 8.41 -3.10
N TYR A 36 18.25 7.22 -3.72
CA TYR A 36 17.10 6.55 -4.31
C TYR A 36 15.95 6.35 -3.30
N VAL A 37 16.27 5.95 -2.06
CA VAL A 37 15.28 5.80 -1.00
C VAL A 37 14.64 7.14 -0.63
N VAL A 38 15.43 8.21 -0.49
CA VAL A 38 14.93 9.52 -0.05
C VAL A 38 14.13 10.22 -1.14
N ILE A 39 14.59 10.20 -2.40
CA ILE A 39 13.94 10.96 -3.48
C ILE A 39 12.91 10.15 -4.28
N GLY A 40 12.99 8.81 -4.23
CA GLY A 40 12.07 7.92 -4.93
C GLY A 40 11.09 7.27 -3.96
N ILE A 41 11.60 6.41 -3.08
CA ILE A 41 10.77 5.51 -2.26
C ILE A 41 9.93 6.28 -1.23
N LEU A 42 10.56 7.23 -0.53
CA LEU A 42 9.89 8.01 0.52
C LEU A 42 8.72 8.85 -0.04
N PRO A 43 8.89 9.70 -1.07
CA PRO A 43 7.77 10.45 -1.64
C PRO A 43 6.73 9.55 -2.30
N PHE A 44 7.14 8.50 -3.02
CA PHE A 44 6.21 7.53 -3.61
C PHE A 44 5.29 6.90 -2.55
N ASN A 45 5.85 6.45 -1.43
CA ASN A 45 5.06 5.82 -0.36
C ASN A 45 4.12 6.80 0.34
N LEU A 46 4.51 8.07 0.49
CA LEU A 46 3.63 9.11 1.03
C LEU A 46 2.44 9.36 0.10
N ILE A 47 2.70 9.54 -1.20
CA ILE A 47 1.65 9.76 -2.21
C ILE A 47 0.72 8.55 -2.27
N LYS A 48 1.28 7.34 -2.36
CA LYS A 48 0.50 6.10 -2.38
C LYS A 48 -0.36 5.95 -1.12
N GLY A 49 0.20 6.24 0.05
CA GLY A 49 -0.53 6.21 1.31
C GLY A 49 -1.74 7.15 1.29
N GLY A 50 -1.56 8.39 0.83
CA GLY A 50 -2.63 9.36 0.67
C GLY A 50 -3.69 8.89 -0.33
N LEU A 51 -3.28 8.44 -1.51
CA LEU A 51 -4.17 7.99 -2.58
C LEU A 51 -5.02 6.78 -2.14
N VAL A 52 -4.38 5.75 -1.58
CA VAL A 52 -5.07 4.56 -1.08
C VAL A 52 -6.04 4.92 0.04
N SER A 53 -5.65 5.81 0.94
CA SER A 53 -6.52 6.28 2.02
C SER A 53 -7.73 7.04 1.46
N ALA A 54 -7.54 7.93 0.50
CA ALA A 54 -8.62 8.68 -0.13
C ALA A 54 -9.63 7.75 -0.83
N VAL A 55 -9.13 6.82 -1.65
CA VAL A 55 -9.97 5.80 -2.31
C VAL A 55 -10.71 4.95 -1.28
N PHE A 56 -10.02 4.52 -0.22
CA PHE A 56 -10.62 3.75 0.86
C PHE A 56 -11.75 4.52 1.56
N LEU A 57 -11.55 5.79 1.88
CA LEU A 57 -12.59 6.62 2.53
C LEU A 57 -13.82 6.79 1.64
N ILE A 58 -13.62 7.04 0.34
CA ILE A 58 -14.72 7.14 -0.63
C ILE A 58 -15.50 5.82 -0.67
N LEU A 59 -14.81 4.69 -0.82
CA LEU A 59 -15.44 3.37 -0.85
C LEU A 59 -16.16 3.05 0.46
N HIS A 60 -15.53 3.35 1.59
CA HIS A 60 -16.08 3.10 2.92
C HIS A 60 -17.42 3.80 3.13
N THR A 61 -17.55 5.07 2.70
CA THR A 61 -18.82 5.82 2.82
C THR A 61 -19.97 5.22 2.01
N LYS A 62 -19.67 4.49 0.93
CA LYS A 62 -20.67 3.84 0.07
C LYS A 62 -20.95 2.40 0.48
N LEU A 63 -19.91 1.69 0.92
CA LEU A 63 -19.97 0.27 1.21
C LEU A 63 -20.59 0.00 2.59
N LEU A 64 -20.31 0.81 3.61
CA LEU A 64 -20.89 0.65 4.95
C LEU A 64 -22.43 0.67 4.93
N PRO A 65 -23.10 1.71 4.36
CA PRO A 65 -24.56 1.73 4.29
C PRO A 65 -25.13 0.57 3.47
N TRP A 66 -24.43 0.17 2.41
CA TRP A 66 -24.85 -0.96 1.57
C TRP A 66 -24.77 -2.29 2.33
N ILE A 67 -23.70 -2.54 3.09
CA ILE A 67 -23.56 -3.73 3.94
C ILE A 67 -24.64 -3.76 5.02
N SER A 68 -24.87 -2.64 5.71
CA SER A 68 -25.88 -2.59 6.78
C SER A 68 -27.29 -2.89 6.28
N ARG A 69 -27.68 -2.35 5.12
CA ARG A 69 -28.99 -2.64 4.51
C ARG A 69 -29.17 -4.12 4.16
N LYS A 70 -28.11 -4.81 3.72
CA LYS A 70 -28.15 -6.25 3.43
C LYS A 70 -28.26 -7.10 4.69
N ARG A 71 -27.70 -6.64 5.81
CA ARG A 71 -27.78 -7.35 7.09
C ARG A 71 -29.20 -7.32 7.66
N ASP A 72 -29.89 -6.18 7.55
CA ASP A 72 -31.27 -6.01 8.05
C ASP A 72 -32.32 -6.72 7.18
N GLN A 73 -32.12 -6.84 5.86
CA GLN A 73 -33.03 -7.61 5.00
C GLN A 73 -32.97 -9.12 5.26
N SER A 74 -31.85 -9.62 5.81
CA SER A 74 -31.66 -11.04 6.09
C SER A 74 -32.37 -11.50 7.37
N THR A 75 -32.70 -10.57 8.28
CA THR A 75 -33.34 -10.87 9.57
C THR A 75 -34.86 -10.73 9.55
N VAL A 76 -35.45 -10.12 8.51
CA VAL A 76 -36.90 -9.86 8.41
C VAL A 76 -37.68 -10.99 7.70
N HIS A 77 -37.02 -12.04 7.18
CA HIS A 77 -37.68 -13.13 6.44
C HIS A 77 -37.86 -14.44 7.25
N TYR A 78 -38.45 -14.36 8.44
CA TYR A 78 -39.11 -15.54 9.04
C TYR A 78 -40.62 -15.30 9.04
N PRO A 79 -41.40 -15.91 8.14
CA PRO A 79 -42.83 -16.02 8.36
C PRO A 79 -43.03 -16.85 9.63
N MET A 80 -43.65 -16.25 10.66
CA MET A 80 -44.15 -16.96 11.83
C MET A 80 -45.46 -17.62 11.42
N ASN A 81 -45.38 -18.91 11.13
CA ASN A 81 -46.50 -19.83 10.95
C ASN A 81 -46.82 -20.55 12.27
#